data_AF-A0A9D1SUR1-F1
#
_entry.id   AF-A0A9D1SUR1-F1
#
_cell.length_a   1.000
_cell.length_b   1.000
_cell.length_c   1.000
_cell.angle_alpha   90.00
_cell.angle_beta   90.00
_cell.angle_gamma   90.00
#
_symmetry.space_group_name_H-M   'P 1'
#
loop_
_entity.id
_entity.type
_entity.pdbx_description
1 polymer ?
#
loop_
_entity_poly.entity_id
_entity_poly.type
_entity_poly.pdbx_seq_one_letter_code
_entity_poly.pdbx_strand_id
1 'polypeptide(L)'
;MKKIEKRAIMCLLLAFVLLAGVGVFSYRYVAHGDDWASYEGNRDVYAEGDLSKGRLYDINGTLLMQNTADGIIYNDDATIRRALMHITGDRDNNISTGANRAFTDELIGYDLLNGVYSLNNEGEDVTLTLDANICAVAYEALGGRNGTIGVYNYETGDIICMVSAPTYDPADPPSSPEEGSYINRFTSSTFVPGSVFKLVTAAAAIENLDDAYTWEINCTGSVSYGGQYAVTDETAHGTVDLEKALEVSCNCYFGQLAEKLGPGLLEKYVEKAGLTTSYDINGIKTAEGSFSYPDSGMNLAWTGIGQWEDMVNPCALMVYMGAIAGGGEAVLPNIVEPTSFLDNLKARLPVFGTTSRTKQMIDSSTASSLTEMMANNVVSHYGSENFPGLDSLCAKTGTAEVGNGKSPHSWFAGFLNDPSNPYAFVVLVENGGYGIDAAGSVANQVLQAIVNR
;
A
#
# COMPACT_ATOMS: atom_id res chain seq x y z
N MET A 1 -39.63 21.29 -57.87
CA MET A 1 -38.21 21.11 -57.46
C MET A 1 -37.93 21.60 -56.04
N LYS A 2 -38.11 22.89 -55.69
CA LYS A 2 -37.85 23.43 -54.32
C LYS A 2 -38.54 22.69 -53.15
N LYS A 3 -39.74 22.13 -53.35
CA LYS A 3 -40.43 21.31 -52.32
C LYS A 3 -39.76 19.95 -52.08
N ILE A 4 -39.17 19.36 -53.12
CA ILE A 4 -38.47 18.06 -53.03
C ILE A 4 -37.12 18.26 -52.35
N GLU A 5 -36.40 19.33 -52.74
CA GLU A 5 -35.12 19.73 -52.14
C GLU A 5 -35.24 20.02 -50.63
N LYS A 6 -36.26 20.79 -50.20
CA LYS A 6 -36.52 21.04 -48.77
C LYS A 6 -36.83 19.75 -47.99
N ARG A 7 -37.56 18.81 -48.60
CA ARG A 7 -37.85 17.50 -47.99
C ARG A 7 -36.60 16.65 -47.86
N ALA A 8 -35.73 16.65 -48.88
CA ALA A 8 -34.45 15.93 -48.84
C ALA A 8 -33.50 16.48 -47.77
N ILE A 9 -33.38 17.81 -47.65
CA ILE A 9 -32.58 18.45 -46.58
C ILE A 9 -33.11 18.07 -45.21
N MET A 10 -34.44 18.05 -45.02
CA MET A 10 -35.05 17.65 -43.75
C MET A 10 -34.77 16.17 -43.42
N CYS A 11 -34.83 15.26 -44.40
CA CYS A 11 -34.43 13.88 -44.20
C CYS A 11 -32.94 13.74 -43.85
N LEU A 12 -32.06 14.51 -44.48
CA LEU A 12 -30.63 14.52 -44.17
C LEU A 12 -30.36 15.05 -42.75
N LEU A 13 -31.09 16.09 -42.32
CA LEU A 13 -31.00 16.60 -40.95
C LEU A 13 -31.47 15.56 -39.93
N LEU A 14 -32.58 14.87 -40.18
CA LEU A 14 -33.06 13.79 -39.31
C LEU A 14 -32.07 12.62 -39.26
N ALA A 15 -31.48 12.24 -40.40
CA ALA A 15 -30.45 11.21 -40.45
C ALA A 15 -29.19 11.62 -39.68
N PHE A 16 -28.78 12.88 -39.79
CA PHE A 16 -27.66 13.42 -39.01
C PHE A 16 -27.93 13.39 -37.50
N VAL A 17 -29.12 13.83 -37.07
CA VAL A 17 -29.52 13.77 -35.64
C VAL A 17 -29.54 12.33 -35.13
N LEU A 18 -30.04 11.39 -35.91
CA LEU A 18 -30.01 9.97 -35.57
C LEU A 18 -28.56 9.46 -35.43
N LEU A 19 -27.69 9.74 -36.40
CA LEU A 19 -26.28 9.32 -36.36
C LEU A 19 -25.52 9.94 -35.19
N ALA A 20 -25.76 11.22 -34.90
CA ALA A 20 -25.20 11.89 -33.73
C ALA A 20 -25.70 11.25 -32.43
N GLY A 21 -27.01 10.95 -32.34
CA GLY A 21 -27.60 10.25 -31.21
C GLY A 21 -27.03 8.85 -31.00
N VAL A 22 -26.85 8.08 -32.08
CA VAL A 22 -26.18 6.77 -32.04
C VAL A 22 -24.73 6.91 -31.59
N GLY A 23 -23.99 7.91 -32.09
CA GLY A 23 -22.62 8.17 -31.66
C GLY A 23 -22.52 8.47 -30.16
N VAL A 24 -23.42 9.31 -29.63
CA VAL A 24 -23.49 9.61 -28.19
C VAL A 24 -23.87 8.36 -27.39
N PHE A 25 -24.84 7.58 -27.86
CA PHE A 25 -25.24 6.33 -27.21
C PHE A 25 -24.09 5.33 -27.18
N SER A 26 -23.42 5.09 -28.30
CA SER A 26 -22.28 4.16 -28.39
C SER A 26 -21.13 4.60 -27.50
N TYR A 27 -20.81 5.90 -27.45
CA TYR A 27 -19.80 6.42 -26.52
C TYR A 27 -20.20 6.14 -25.06
N ARG A 28 -21.45 6.45 -24.67
CA ARG A 28 -21.92 6.22 -23.30
C ARG A 28 -21.97 4.74 -22.94
N TYR A 29 -22.39 3.88 -23.87
CA TYR A 29 -22.42 2.44 -23.67
C TYR A 29 -21.01 1.87 -23.44
N VAL A 30 -20.02 2.35 -24.21
CA VAL A 30 -18.62 1.92 -24.04
C VAL A 30 -17.99 2.50 -22.78
N ALA A 31 -18.38 3.70 -22.37
CA ALA A 31 -17.77 4.40 -21.24
C ALA A 31 -18.41 4.12 -19.88
N HIS A 32 -19.66 3.65 -19.85
CA HIS A 32 -20.49 3.51 -18.63
C HIS A 32 -21.39 2.27 -18.65
N GLY A 33 -21.13 1.31 -19.55
CA GLY A 33 -21.98 0.14 -19.70
C GLY A 33 -21.90 -0.82 -18.50
N ASP A 34 -20.73 -0.87 -17.88
CA ASP A 34 -20.41 -1.50 -16.59
C ASP A 34 -21.27 -0.90 -15.48
N ASP A 35 -21.23 0.42 -15.29
CA ASP A 35 -22.03 1.15 -14.28
C ASP A 35 -23.54 0.83 -14.39
N TRP A 36 -24.05 0.66 -15.62
CA TRP A 36 -25.46 0.34 -15.86
C TRP A 36 -25.79 -1.10 -15.50
N ALA A 37 -24.85 -2.01 -15.69
CA ALA A 37 -25.02 -3.43 -15.43
C ALA A 37 -24.80 -3.78 -13.95
N SER A 38 -23.89 -3.08 -13.27
CA SER A 38 -23.61 -3.23 -11.84
C SER A 38 -24.55 -2.43 -10.93
N TYR A 39 -25.53 -1.71 -11.50
CA TYR A 39 -26.55 -0.99 -10.72
C TYR A 39 -27.37 -1.94 -9.82
N GLU A 40 -27.53 -1.58 -8.54
CA GLU A 40 -28.21 -2.38 -7.50
C GLU A 40 -29.66 -2.81 -7.86
N GLY A 41 -30.31 -2.08 -8.78
CA GLY A 41 -31.63 -2.46 -9.30
C GLY A 41 -31.62 -3.70 -10.22
N ASN A 42 -30.44 -4.19 -10.62
CA ASN A 42 -30.28 -5.34 -11.50
C ASN A 42 -30.54 -6.65 -10.73
N ARG A 43 -31.78 -7.16 -10.85
CA ARG A 43 -32.22 -8.39 -10.17
C ARG A 43 -31.58 -9.67 -10.69
N ASP A 44 -30.87 -9.61 -11.81
CA ASP A 44 -30.09 -10.76 -12.28
C ASP A 44 -28.78 -10.88 -11.51
N VAL A 45 -28.32 -9.82 -10.85
CA VAL A 45 -27.01 -9.74 -10.20
C VAL A 45 -27.14 -9.51 -8.70
N TYR A 46 -28.18 -8.80 -8.28
CA TYR A 46 -28.48 -8.49 -6.89
C TYR A 46 -29.71 -9.26 -6.39
N ALA A 47 -29.61 -9.81 -5.18
CA ALA A 47 -30.71 -10.38 -4.42
C ALA A 47 -30.89 -9.57 -3.14
N GLU A 48 -32.07 -9.00 -2.92
CA GLU A 48 -32.40 -8.16 -1.75
C GLU A 48 -31.49 -6.93 -1.55
N GLY A 49 -30.76 -6.51 -2.59
CA GLY A 49 -29.83 -5.38 -2.56
C GLY A 49 -28.36 -5.79 -2.44
N ASP A 50 -28.08 -7.08 -2.23
CA ASP A 50 -26.73 -7.62 -2.13
C ASP A 50 -26.29 -8.36 -3.38
N LEU A 51 -25.00 -8.31 -3.67
CA LEU A 51 -24.42 -9.05 -4.79
C LEU A 51 -24.64 -10.55 -4.57
N SER A 52 -25.25 -11.22 -5.54
CA SER A 52 -25.73 -12.61 -5.41
C SER A 52 -24.84 -13.65 -6.12
N LYS A 53 -23.74 -13.19 -6.74
CA LYS A 53 -22.90 -13.96 -7.67
C LYS A 53 -21.43 -13.53 -7.62
N GLY A 54 -20.57 -14.39 -8.15
CA GLY A 54 -19.13 -14.22 -8.14
C GLY A 54 -18.46 -14.91 -6.95
N ARG A 55 -17.24 -15.37 -7.19
CA ARG A 55 -16.39 -16.02 -6.18
C ARG A 55 -15.03 -15.35 -6.15
N LEU A 56 -14.44 -15.29 -4.98
CA LEU A 56 -13.11 -14.73 -4.77
C LEU A 56 -12.18 -15.84 -4.29
N TYR A 57 -11.04 -15.99 -4.95
CA TYR A 57 -10.01 -16.96 -4.61
C TYR A 57 -8.68 -16.28 -4.31
N ASP A 58 -7.83 -16.94 -3.53
CA ASP A 58 -6.42 -16.60 -3.39
C ASP A 58 -5.59 -17.20 -4.55
N ILE A 59 -4.30 -16.89 -4.61
CA ILE A 59 -3.40 -17.35 -5.68
C ILE A 59 -3.24 -18.87 -5.75
N ASN A 60 -3.53 -19.57 -4.65
CA ASN A 60 -3.45 -21.03 -4.53
C ASN A 60 -4.78 -21.72 -4.86
N GLY A 61 -5.82 -20.97 -5.24
CA GLY A 61 -7.16 -21.50 -5.51
C GLY A 61 -8.00 -21.74 -4.24
N THR A 62 -7.61 -21.17 -3.11
CA THR A 62 -8.38 -21.19 -1.86
C THR A 62 -9.57 -20.26 -1.98
N LEU A 63 -10.80 -20.78 -1.81
CA LEU A 63 -12.01 -19.96 -1.82
C LEU A 63 -12.03 -19.01 -0.61
N LEU A 64 -12.04 -17.70 -0.85
CA LEU A 64 -12.08 -16.67 0.19
C LEU A 64 -13.52 -16.27 0.54
N MET A 65 -14.32 -16.04 -0.49
CA MET A 65 -15.75 -15.79 -0.36
C MET A 65 -16.51 -16.18 -1.64
N GLN A 66 -17.79 -16.46 -1.49
CA GLN A 66 -18.74 -16.69 -2.57
C GLN A 66 -20.02 -15.94 -2.26
N ASN A 67 -20.47 -15.14 -3.23
CA ASN A 67 -21.78 -14.52 -3.17
C ASN A 67 -22.84 -15.52 -3.64
N THR A 68 -23.97 -15.56 -2.94
CA THR A 68 -25.13 -16.38 -3.28
C THR A 68 -26.42 -15.58 -3.08
N ALA A 69 -27.54 -16.10 -3.59
CA ALA A 69 -28.86 -15.48 -3.36
C ALA A 69 -29.26 -15.44 -1.87
N ASP A 70 -28.67 -16.31 -1.03
CA ASP A 70 -28.93 -16.39 0.41
C ASP A 70 -27.89 -15.61 1.24
N GLY A 71 -26.99 -14.87 0.58
CA GLY A 71 -25.93 -14.08 1.20
C GLY A 71 -24.52 -14.61 0.92
N ILE A 72 -23.55 -14.13 1.70
CA ILE A 72 -22.13 -14.43 1.50
C ILE A 72 -21.71 -15.69 2.28
N ILE A 73 -21.11 -16.64 1.56
CA ILE A 73 -20.39 -17.79 2.13
C ILE A 73 -18.90 -17.43 2.17
N TYR A 74 -18.31 -17.44 3.36
CA TYR A 74 -16.88 -17.19 3.55
C TYR A 74 -16.08 -18.50 3.64
N ASN A 75 -14.75 -18.41 3.54
CA ASN A 75 -13.84 -19.53 3.79
C ASN A 75 -14.14 -20.27 5.11
N ASP A 76 -13.93 -21.59 5.17
CA ASP A 76 -14.23 -22.40 6.36
C ASP A 76 -13.30 -22.11 7.57
N ASP A 77 -12.09 -21.62 7.32
CA ASP A 77 -11.09 -21.28 8.34
C ASP A 77 -11.35 -19.86 8.92
N ALA A 78 -11.63 -19.81 10.23
CA ALA A 78 -11.93 -18.57 10.94
C ALA A 78 -10.74 -17.58 11.00
N THR A 79 -9.51 -18.09 11.01
CA THR A 79 -8.29 -17.27 11.00
C THR A 79 -8.13 -16.60 9.64
N ILE A 80 -8.35 -17.33 8.54
CA ILE A 80 -8.35 -16.76 7.17
C ILE A 80 -9.44 -15.69 7.04
N ARG A 81 -10.67 -15.98 7.50
CA ARG A 81 -11.77 -15.01 7.44
C ARG A 81 -11.44 -13.70 8.17
N ARG A 82 -10.85 -13.78 9.37
CA ARG A 82 -10.45 -12.60 10.15
C ARG A 82 -9.31 -11.84 9.48
N ALA A 83 -8.29 -12.56 9.00
CA ALA A 83 -7.14 -11.97 8.32
C ALA A 83 -7.54 -11.18 7.08
N LEU A 84 -8.51 -11.70 6.33
CA LEU A 84 -8.93 -11.18 5.03
C LEU A 84 -10.25 -10.39 5.06
N MET A 85 -10.85 -10.13 6.22
CA MET A 85 -12.13 -9.40 6.32
C MET A 85 -12.09 -8.05 5.58
N HIS A 86 -10.97 -7.33 5.61
CA HIS A 86 -10.81 -6.06 4.92
C HIS A 86 -10.73 -6.18 3.38
N ILE A 87 -10.52 -7.41 2.88
CA ILE A 87 -10.47 -7.80 1.47
C ILE A 87 -11.81 -8.38 1.04
N THR A 88 -12.34 -9.36 1.76
CA THR A 88 -13.62 -10.00 1.42
C THR A 88 -14.80 -9.08 1.69
N GLY A 89 -14.65 -8.16 2.64
CA GLY A 89 -15.77 -7.41 3.20
C GLY A 89 -16.61 -8.24 4.18
N ASP A 90 -17.65 -7.60 4.68
CA ASP A 90 -18.66 -8.14 5.59
C ASP A 90 -20.05 -8.15 4.92
N ARG A 91 -21.01 -8.81 5.56
CA ARG A 91 -22.37 -9.00 4.99
C ARG A 91 -23.13 -7.69 4.79
N ASP A 92 -22.89 -6.71 5.63
CA ASP A 92 -23.56 -5.41 5.58
C ASP A 92 -22.83 -4.42 4.66
N ASN A 93 -21.76 -4.87 3.98
CA ASN A 93 -20.84 -4.02 3.22
C ASN A 93 -20.39 -2.80 4.03
N ASN A 94 -19.99 -2.92 5.29
CA ASN A 94 -19.39 -1.80 6.03
C ASN A 94 -17.96 -1.51 5.55
N ILE A 95 -17.24 -2.50 5.02
CA ILE A 95 -15.86 -2.35 4.55
C ILE A 95 -15.85 -1.67 3.17
N SER A 96 -15.30 -0.46 3.06
CA SER A 96 -15.22 0.26 1.77
C SER A 96 -14.30 -0.39 0.76
N THR A 97 -13.26 -1.09 1.22
CA THR A 97 -12.29 -1.81 0.39
C THR A 97 -12.64 -3.28 0.17
N GLY A 98 -13.80 -3.73 0.65
CA GLY A 98 -14.24 -5.12 0.51
C GLY A 98 -14.57 -5.46 -0.94
N ALA A 99 -14.42 -6.73 -1.32
CA ALA A 99 -14.50 -7.20 -2.69
C ALA A 99 -15.82 -6.86 -3.38
N ASN A 100 -16.95 -6.95 -2.67
CA ASN A 100 -18.27 -6.59 -3.21
C ASN A 100 -18.43 -5.09 -3.53
N ARG A 101 -17.49 -4.23 -3.12
CA ARG A 101 -17.41 -2.82 -3.51
C ARG A 101 -16.24 -2.53 -4.44
N ALA A 102 -15.09 -3.13 -4.18
CA ALA A 102 -13.86 -2.85 -4.90
C ALA A 102 -13.81 -3.58 -6.26
N PHE A 103 -14.40 -4.77 -6.34
CA PHE A 103 -14.31 -5.68 -7.48
C PHE A 103 -15.70 -6.08 -7.99
N THR A 104 -16.70 -5.20 -7.84
CA THR A 104 -18.08 -5.50 -8.22
C THR A 104 -18.15 -5.85 -9.70
N ASP A 105 -17.53 -5.05 -10.57
CA ASP A 105 -17.61 -5.22 -12.02
C ASP A 105 -16.95 -6.53 -12.49
N GLU A 106 -15.87 -6.93 -11.82
CA GLU A 106 -15.20 -8.22 -12.04
C GLU A 106 -16.04 -9.39 -11.53
N LEU A 107 -16.61 -9.32 -10.33
CA LEU A 107 -17.40 -10.41 -9.75
C LEU A 107 -18.71 -10.68 -10.51
N ILE A 108 -19.30 -9.65 -11.12
CA ILE A 108 -20.50 -9.80 -11.95
C ILE A 108 -20.20 -10.35 -13.34
N GLY A 109 -18.92 -10.33 -13.75
CA GLY A 109 -18.49 -10.77 -15.07
C GLY A 109 -19.03 -9.90 -16.19
N TYR A 110 -18.99 -8.57 -16.02
CA TYR A 110 -19.45 -7.66 -17.06
C TYR A 110 -18.53 -7.72 -18.30
N ASP A 111 -19.11 -8.03 -19.45
CA ASP A 111 -18.47 -7.92 -20.75
C ASP A 111 -19.23 -6.93 -21.64
N LEU A 112 -18.50 -6.11 -22.40
CA LEU A 112 -19.09 -5.10 -23.27
C LEU A 112 -20.03 -5.69 -24.34
N LEU A 113 -19.79 -6.94 -24.78
CA LEU A 113 -20.59 -7.60 -25.82
C LEU A 113 -21.77 -8.38 -25.24
N ASN A 114 -21.58 -9.05 -24.10
CA ASN A 114 -22.57 -9.96 -23.50
C ASN A 114 -23.29 -9.37 -22.26
N GLY A 115 -22.88 -8.20 -21.78
CA GLY A 115 -23.32 -7.65 -20.50
C GLY A 115 -22.91 -8.57 -19.35
N VAL A 116 -23.83 -8.82 -18.43
CA VAL A 116 -23.64 -9.74 -17.27
C VAL A 116 -24.09 -11.18 -17.55
N TYR A 117 -24.32 -11.52 -18.83
CA TYR A 117 -24.78 -12.85 -19.19
C TYR A 117 -23.65 -13.88 -19.08
N SER A 118 -23.79 -14.86 -18.19
CA SER A 118 -22.98 -16.07 -18.15
C SER A 118 -23.85 -17.32 -18.29
N LEU A 119 -23.35 -18.35 -18.99
CA LEU A 119 -24.09 -19.58 -19.28
C LEU A 119 -24.62 -20.30 -18.04
N ASN A 120 -23.92 -20.16 -16.91
CA ASN A 120 -24.26 -20.80 -15.65
C ASN A 120 -24.88 -19.83 -14.64
N ASN A 121 -24.97 -18.54 -14.98
CA ASN A 121 -25.55 -17.51 -14.14
C ASN A 121 -24.86 -17.38 -12.75
N GLU A 122 -23.56 -17.72 -12.64
CA GLU A 122 -22.82 -17.75 -11.35
C GLU A 122 -21.95 -16.50 -11.09
N GLY A 123 -21.94 -15.52 -12.01
CA GLY A 123 -20.97 -14.41 -12.02
C GLY A 123 -19.63 -14.86 -12.60
N GLU A 124 -18.55 -14.13 -12.28
CA GLU A 124 -17.18 -14.52 -12.59
C GLU A 124 -16.34 -14.78 -11.32
N ASP A 125 -15.39 -15.70 -11.48
CA ASP A 125 -14.43 -16.06 -10.44
C ASP A 125 -13.23 -15.10 -10.53
N VAL A 126 -13.00 -14.33 -9.47
CA VAL A 126 -11.87 -13.40 -9.34
C VAL A 126 -10.79 -14.08 -8.51
N THR A 127 -9.58 -14.16 -9.05
CA THR A 127 -8.41 -14.66 -8.32
C THR A 127 -7.57 -13.46 -7.88
N LEU A 128 -7.22 -13.41 -6.60
CA LEU A 128 -6.33 -12.41 -6.04
C LEU A 128 -4.90 -12.93 -6.01
N THR A 129 -3.95 -12.00 -5.98
CA THR A 129 -2.51 -12.30 -5.81
C THR A 129 -2.13 -12.68 -4.38
N LEU A 130 -3.06 -12.47 -3.43
CA LEU A 130 -2.87 -12.78 -2.01
C LEU A 130 -2.69 -14.28 -1.79
N ASP A 131 -1.88 -14.62 -0.78
CA ASP A 131 -1.82 -15.96 -0.22
C ASP A 131 -2.56 -15.97 1.13
N ALA A 132 -3.65 -16.75 1.21
CA ALA A 132 -4.53 -16.77 2.36
C ALA A 132 -3.82 -17.29 3.63
N ASN A 133 -2.90 -18.24 3.48
CA ASN A 133 -2.15 -18.81 4.60
C ASN A 133 -1.12 -17.83 5.13
N ILE A 134 -0.44 -17.08 4.25
CA ILE A 134 0.48 -16.01 4.65
C ILE A 134 -0.30 -14.90 5.38
N CYS A 135 -1.49 -14.53 4.89
CA CYS A 135 -2.35 -13.56 5.57
C CYS A 135 -2.80 -14.07 6.96
N ALA A 136 -3.11 -15.36 7.10
CA ALA A 136 -3.43 -15.95 8.40
C ALA A 136 -2.24 -15.87 9.37
N VAL A 137 -1.02 -16.22 8.94
CA VAL A 137 0.21 -16.07 9.73
C VAL A 137 0.41 -14.61 10.15
N ALA A 138 0.20 -13.67 9.23
CA ALA A 138 0.32 -12.24 9.49
C ALA A 138 -0.68 -11.74 10.55
N TYR A 139 -1.92 -12.19 10.47
CA TYR A 139 -2.95 -11.89 11.46
C TYR A 139 -2.60 -12.45 12.84
N GLU A 140 -2.15 -13.71 12.92
CA GLU A 140 -1.73 -14.32 14.19
C GLU A 140 -0.50 -13.63 14.78
N ALA A 141 0.46 -13.23 13.94
CA ALA A 141 1.65 -12.50 14.36
C ALA A 141 1.33 -11.13 14.97
N LEU A 142 0.29 -10.44 14.47
CA LEU A 142 -0.22 -9.21 15.10
C LEU A 142 -0.71 -9.47 16.52
N GLY A 143 -1.18 -10.68 16.84
CA GLY A 143 -1.41 -11.13 18.21
C GLY A 143 -2.47 -10.32 18.95
N GLY A 144 -3.50 -9.87 18.24
CA GLY A 144 -4.58 -9.01 18.78
C GLY A 144 -4.20 -7.55 18.96
N ARG A 145 -3.04 -7.11 18.47
CA ARG A 145 -2.64 -5.69 18.48
C ARG A 145 -3.19 -5.00 17.23
N ASN A 146 -3.58 -3.74 17.38
CA ASN A 146 -3.99 -2.89 16.26
C ASN A 146 -2.79 -2.58 15.38
N GLY A 147 -2.98 -2.60 14.06
CA GLY A 147 -1.86 -2.48 13.14
C GLY A 147 -2.17 -2.98 11.74
N THR A 148 -1.12 -3.07 10.93
CA THR A 148 -1.20 -3.58 9.57
C THR A 148 0.14 -4.11 9.09
N ILE A 149 0.07 -5.03 8.14
CA ILE A 149 1.20 -5.53 7.38
C ILE A 149 0.82 -5.64 5.92
N GLY A 150 1.72 -5.16 5.07
CA GLY A 150 1.70 -5.38 3.63
C GLY A 150 3.01 -6.01 3.16
N VAL A 151 2.90 -6.95 2.23
CA VAL A 151 4.05 -7.51 1.51
C VAL A 151 3.68 -7.61 0.03
N TYR A 152 4.55 -7.10 -0.83
CA TYR A 152 4.37 -7.20 -2.27
C TYR A 152 5.68 -7.57 -2.98
N ASN A 153 5.54 -8.21 -4.13
CA ASN A 153 6.66 -8.51 -5.01
C ASN A 153 7.08 -7.22 -5.74
N TYR A 154 8.27 -6.69 -5.46
CA TYR A 154 8.72 -5.43 -6.05
C TYR A 154 9.12 -5.54 -7.54
N GLU A 155 9.20 -6.75 -8.10
CA GLU A 155 9.43 -6.98 -9.53
C GLU A 155 8.13 -7.11 -10.34
N THR A 156 7.07 -7.64 -9.75
CA THR A 156 5.78 -7.87 -10.44
C THR A 156 4.68 -6.89 -10.04
N GLY A 157 4.74 -6.34 -8.83
CA GLY A 157 3.68 -5.52 -8.23
C GLY A 157 2.68 -6.32 -7.40
N ASP A 158 2.74 -7.65 -7.43
CA ASP A 158 1.71 -8.49 -6.81
C ASP A 158 1.76 -8.40 -5.29
N ILE A 159 0.65 -7.98 -4.67
CA ILE A 159 0.47 -7.98 -3.23
C ILE A 159 0.19 -9.41 -2.77
N ILE A 160 1.10 -10.00 -2.01
CA ILE A 160 0.95 -11.37 -1.52
C ILE A 160 0.36 -11.44 -0.11
N CYS A 161 0.45 -10.34 0.65
CA CYS A 161 -0.13 -10.22 1.99
C CYS A 161 -0.62 -8.80 2.24
N MET A 162 -1.87 -8.65 2.68
CA MET A 162 -2.46 -7.38 3.11
C MET A 162 -3.41 -7.62 4.27
N VAL A 163 -2.94 -7.33 5.49
CA VAL A 163 -3.71 -7.57 6.73
C VAL A 163 -3.82 -6.29 7.53
N SER A 164 -4.99 -6.05 8.11
CA SER A 164 -5.24 -4.94 9.04
C SER A 164 -6.00 -5.43 10.28
N ALA A 165 -5.64 -4.87 11.43
CA ALA A 165 -6.25 -5.13 12.73
C ALA A 165 -6.60 -3.78 13.44
N PRO A 166 -7.68 -3.72 14.24
CA PRO A 166 -8.53 -4.83 14.65
C PRO A 166 -9.44 -5.28 13.50
N THR A 167 -9.94 -6.50 13.64
CA THR A 167 -10.81 -7.19 12.69
C THR A 167 -11.75 -8.08 13.48
N TYR A 168 -12.77 -8.65 12.84
CA TYR A 168 -13.65 -9.65 13.44
C TYR A 168 -13.94 -10.77 12.43
N ASP A 169 -14.61 -11.83 12.87
CA ASP A 169 -15.02 -12.89 11.96
C ASP A 169 -16.27 -12.46 11.18
N PRO A 170 -16.22 -12.20 9.86
CA PRO A 170 -17.38 -11.76 9.09
C PRO A 170 -18.50 -12.81 9.02
N ALA A 171 -18.23 -14.08 9.32
CA ALA A 171 -19.26 -15.12 9.42
C ALA A 171 -20.01 -15.10 10.77
N ASP A 172 -19.39 -14.53 11.82
CA ASP A 172 -19.93 -14.40 13.18
C ASP A 172 -19.61 -13.00 13.75
N PRO A 173 -20.20 -11.93 13.18
CA PRO A 173 -19.87 -10.57 13.55
C PRO A 173 -20.36 -10.23 14.97
N PRO A 174 -19.57 -9.49 15.77
CA PRO A 174 -19.99 -9.06 17.08
C PRO A 174 -21.09 -7.99 16.98
N SER A 175 -21.98 -7.92 17.98
CA SER A 175 -23.04 -6.90 18.02
C SER A 175 -22.51 -5.46 18.11
N SER A 176 -21.26 -5.30 18.56
CA SER A 176 -20.55 -4.03 18.65
C SER A 176 -19.09 -4.28 18.30
N PRO A 177 -18.70 -4.13 17.03
CA PRO A 177 -17.29 -4.23 16.61
C PRO A 177 -16.40 -3.22 17.34
N GLU A 178 -15.11 -3.57 17.49
CA GLU A 178 -14.13 -2.64 18.03
C GLU A 178 -14.00 -1.40 17.13
N GLU A 179 -13.74 -0.24 17.73
CA GLU A 179 -13.53 0.99 16.97
C GLU A 179 -12.41 0.82 15.93
N GLY A 180 -12.68 1.24 14.70
CA GLY A 180 -11.73 1.10 13.59
C GLY A 180 -11.64 -0.31 13.00
N SER A 181 -12.51 -1.26 13.38
CA SER A 181 -12.57 -2.60 12.76
C SER A 181 -12.98 -2.59 11.29
N TYR A 182 -13.62 -1.52 10.81
CA TYR A 182 -14.00 -1.40 9.40
C TYR A 182 -12.91 -0.77 8.53
N ILE A 183 -11.85 -0.24 9.15
CA ILE A 183 -10.84 0.56 8.47
C ILE A 183 -9.66 -0.33 8.11
N ASN A 184 -9.44 -0.51 6.80
CA ASN A 184 -8.21 -1.09 6.30
C ASN A 184 -7.07 -0.07 6.48
N ARG A 185 -6.26 -0.24 7.52
CA ARG A 185 -5.17 0.69 7.85
C ARG A 185 -4.07 0.73 6.79
N PHE A 186 -3.91 -0.35 6.03
CA PHE A 186 -2.91 -0.42 4.97
C PHE A 186 -3.19 0.59 3.86
N THR A 187 -4.45 0.66 3.42
CA THR A 187 -4.86 1.51 2.29
C THR A 187 -5.52 2.81 2.73
N SER A 188 -6.29 2.80 3.83
CA SER A 188 -7.24 3.88 4.13
C SER A 188 -6.82 4.76 5.31
N SER A 189 -5.66 4.53 5.92
CA SER A 189 -5.16 5.31 7.06
C SER A 189 -3.78 5.89 6.79
N THR A 190 -3.46 6.94 7.52
CA THR A 190 -2.12 7.54 7.56
C THR A 190 -1.64 7.62 9.00
N PHE A 191 -0.34 7.55 9.18
CA PHE A 191 0.32 7.47 10.48
C PHE A 191 1.63 8.24 10.47
N VAL A 192 2.05 8.72 11.63
CA VAL A 192 3.37 9.31 11.79
C VAL A 192 4.44 8.25 11.50
N PRO A 193 5.33 8.44 10.50
CA PRO A 193 6.25 7.39 10.05
C PRO A 193 7.39 7.15 11.04
N GLY A 194 7.81 8.19 11.77
CA GLY A 194 9.01 8.15 12.60
C GLY A 194 10.24 7.78 11.78
N SER A 195 11.18 7.05 12.41
CA SER A 195 12.52 6.84 11.86
C SER A 195 12.61 6.06 10.52
N VAL A 196 11.55 5.44 10.02
CA VAL A 196 11.55 4.89 8.66
C VAL A 196 11.64 6.00 7.60
N PHE A 197 11.14 7.21 7.92
CA PHE A 197 11.21 8.38 7.05
C PHE A 197 12.64 8.87 6.80
N LYS A 198 13.57 8.58 7.72
CA LYS A 198 14.99 8.95 7.58
C LYS A 198 15.64 8.41 6.31
N LEU A 199 15.08 7.36 5.69
CA LEU A 199 15.49 6.87 4.37
C LEU A 199 15.26 7.93 3.28
N VAL A 200 14.16 8.68 3.33
CA VAL A 200 13.86 9.79 2.42
C VAL A 200 14.85 10.94 2.66
N THR A 201 15.08 11.30 3.93
CA THR A 201 16.05 12.34 4.29
C THR A 201 17.47 11.97 3.89
N ALA A 202 17.86 10.70 4.05
CA ALA A 202 19.15 10.18 3.62
C ALA A 202 19.29 10.23 2.09
N ALA A 203 18.26 9.81 1.33
CA ALA A 203 18.27 9.91 -0.12
C ALA A 203 18.44 11.37 -0.59
N ALA A 204 17.73 12.31 0.04
CA ALA A 204 17.85 13.74 -0.26
C ALA A 204 19.29 14.24 -0.05
N ALA A 205 19.94 13.81 1.04
CA ALA A 205 21.33 14.14 1.31
C ALA A 205 22.29 13.55 0.29
N ILE A 206 22.20 12.24 0.04
CA ILE A 206 23.09 11.53 -0.90
C ILE A 206 23.09 12.17 -2.29
N GLU A 207 21.93 12.62 -2.77
CA GLU A 207 21.79 13.18 -4.12
C GLU A 207 22.13 14.66 -4.24
N ASN A 208 22.21 15.41 -3.14
CA ASN A 208 22.31 16.88 -3.20
C ASN A 208 23.45 17.48 -2.36
N LEU A 209 24.11 16.71 -1.50
CA LEU A 209 25.19 17.19 -0.66
C LEU A 209 26.51 16.50 -1.04
N ASP A 210 27.49 17.28 -1.48
CA ASP A 210 28.83 16.77 -1.83
C ASP A 210 29.52 16.06 -0.65
N ASP A 211 29.17 16.47 0.58
CA ASP A 211 29.71 15.92 1.82
C ASP A 211 28.78 14.91 2.49
N ALA A 212 27.72 14.41 1.84
CA ALA A 212 26.71 13.53 2.47
C ALA A 212 27.29 12.38 3.30
N TYR A 213 28.28 11.66 2.75
CA TYR A 213 28.91 10.51 3.40
C TYR A 213 30.00 10.88 4.42
N THR A 214 30.54 12.10 4.36
CA THR A 214 31.68 12.52 5.20
C THR A 214 31.29 13.57 6.22
N TRP A 215 30.07 14.11 6.15
CA TRP A 215 29.55 15.04 7.11
C TRP A 215 29.21 14.31 8.40
N GLU A 216 29.92 14.68 9.46
CA GLU A 216 29.80 14.14 10.80
C GLU A 216 29.23 15.17 11.76
N ILE A 217 28.51 14.69 12.78
CA ILE A 217 28.24 15.46 13.99
C ILE A 217 28.71 14.68 15.20
N ASN A 218 28.92 15.38 16.32
CA ASN A 218 28.99 14.75 17.64
C ASN A 218 27.61 14.76 18.31
N CYS A 219 26.93 13.62 18.32
CA CYS A 219 25.64 13.45 19.00
C CYS A 219 25.84 13.33 20.51
N THR A 220 25.39 14.36 21.23
CA THR A 220 25.37 14.39 22.70
C THR A 220 24.04 13.89 23.30
N GLY A 221 23.16 13.30 22.49
CA GLY A 221 21.83 12.82 22.88
C GLY A 221 20.72 13.86 22.81
N SER A 222 21.04 15.13 22.55
CA SER A 222 20.05 16.18 22.38
C SER A 222 20.61 17.37 21.60
N VAL A 223 19.78 17.96 20.73
CA VAL A 223 20.06 19.21 20.02
C VAL A 223 18.95 20.21 20.31
N SER A 224 19.32 21.36 20.87
CA SER A 224 18.40 22.48 21.10
C SER A 224 18.36 23.41 19.89
N TYR A 225 17.15 23.80 19.49
CA TYR A 225 16.89 24.71 18.38
C TYR A 225 16.39 26.08 18.87
N GLY A 226 16.69 26.42 20.13
CA GLY A 226 16.11 27.57 20.82
C GLY A 226 14.71 27.27 21.39
N GLY A 227 14.43 27.76 22.59
CA GLY A 227 13.18 27.49 23.32
C GLY A 227 13.30 26.39 24.36
N GLN A 228 12.17 25.80 24.78
CA GLN A 228 12.09 24.77 25.85
C GLN A 228 12.23 23.33 25.35
N TYR A 229 12.13 23.11 24.04
CA TYR A 229 12.09 21.78 23.44
C TYR A 229 13.36 21.49 22.64
N ALA A 230 13.64 20.21 22.43
CA ALA A 230 14.84 19.73 21.75
C ALA A 230 14.51 18.47 20.95
N VAL A 231 15.28 18.23 19.89
CA VAL A 231 15.33 16.90 19.27
C VAL A 231 16.23 16.04 20.16
N THR A 232 15.75 14.86 20.52
CA THR A 232 16.44 13.99 21.49
C THR A 232 16.62 12.59 20.93
N ASP A 233 17.73 11.98 21.36
CA ASP A 233 17.98 10.56 21.26
C ASP A 233 17.90 9.96 22.67
N GLU A 234 17.60 8.67 22.78
CA GLU A 234 17.52 7.99 24.08
C GLU A 234 18.88 7.93 24.77
N THR A 235 19.95 7.89 23.97
CA THR A 235 21.33 7.91 24.42
C THR A 235 22.19 8.78 23.50
N ALA A 236 23.36 9.19 23.99
CA ALA A 236 24.34 9.88 23.17
C ALA A 236 25.06 8.86 22.26
N HIS A 237 25.12 9.15 20.96
CA HIS A 237 25.75 8.26 19.97
C HIS A 237 27.22 8.62 19.67
N GLY A 238 27.72 9.75 20.18
CA GLY A 238 29.07 10.24 19.88
C GLY A 238 29.20 10.74 18.45
N THR A 239 30.39 10.66 17.87
CA THR A 239 30.60 11.06 16.46
C THR A 239 29.91 10.06 15.53
N VAL A 240 29.01 10.57 14.70
CA VAL A 240 28.26 9.79 13.70
C VAL A 240 28.28 10.50 12.35
N ASP A 241 28.55 9.72 11.30
CA ASP A 241 28.33 10.07 9.88
C ASP A 241 26.95 9.54 9.43
N LEU A 242 26.63 9.65 8.13
CA LEU A 242 25.33 9.24 7.59
C LEU A 242 25.04 7.75 7.83
N GLU A 243 26.02 6.88 7.56
CA GLU A 243 25.89 5.43 7.71
C GLU A 243 25.65 5.07 9.17
N LYS A 244 26.50 5.58 10.07
CA LYS A 244 26.36 5.30 11.49
C LYS A 244 25.10 5.90 12.07
N ALA A 245 24.72 7.11 11.65
CA ALA A 245 23.50 7.76 12.08
C ALA A 245 22.25 6.99 11.64
N LEU A 246 22.24 6.39 10.44
CA LEU A 246 21.12 5.56 9.99
C LEU A 246 21.07 4.23 10.76
N GLU A 247 22.23 3.63 11.06
CA GLU A 247 22.40 2.40 11.86
C GLU A 247 21.82 2.55 13.27
N VAL A 248 22.28 3.55 14.02
CA VAL A 248 21.81 3.81 15.40
C VAL A 248 20.56 4.70 15.43
N SER A 249 20.02 5.03 14.26
CA SER A 249 18.86 5.89 14.07
C SER A 249 18.91 7.24 14.79
N CYS A 250 20.06 7.93 14.74
CA CYS A 250 20.30 9.17 15.48
C CYS A 250 19.39 10.34 15.04
N ASN A 251 18.42 10.72 15.88
CA ASN A 251 17.54 11.88 15.69
C ASN A 251 18.34 13.19 15.62
N CYS A 252 19.38 13.35 16.45
CA CYS A 252 20.20 14.57 16.44
C CYS A 252 20.92 14.80 15.10
N TYR A 253 21.34 13.72 14.42
CA TYR A 253 21.95 13.78 13.09
C TYR A 253 20.93 14.14 12.04
N PHE A 254 19.85 13.36 11.94
CA PHE A 254 18.83 13.58 10.91
C PHE A 254 18.07 14.90 11.08
N GLY A 255 17.88 15.38 12.30
CA GLY A 255 17.31 16.69 12.56
C GLY A 255 18.20 17.85 12.09
N GLN A 256 19.53 17.74 12.25
CA GLN A 256 20.46 18.73 11.70
C GLN A 256 20.66 18.56 10.19
N LEU A 257 20.58 17.33 9.68
CA LEU A 257 20.60 17.06 8.25
C LEU A 257 19.39 17.71 7.55
N ALA A 258 18.22 17.63 8.17
CA ALA A 258 17.00 18.28 7.70
C ALA A 258 17.19 19.81 7.53
N GLU A 259 17.76 20.47 8.54
CA GLU A 259 18.11 21.89 8.46
C GLU A 259 19.11 22.18 7.34
N LYS A 260 20.12 21.32 7.19
CA LYS A 260 21.16 21.46 6.15
C LYS A 260 20.57 21.31 4.74
N LEU A 261 19.58 20.44 4.56
CA LEU A 261 18.85 20.26 3.30
C LEU A 261 17.88 21.40 3.02
N GLY A 262 17.21 21.89 4.07
CA GLY A 262 16.16 22.90 3.99
C GLY A 262 14.80 22.35 3.53
N PRO A 263 13.72 23.12 3.76
CA PRO A 263 12.34 22.66 3.59
C PRO A 263 12.00 22.30 2.14
N GLY A 264 12.39 23.13 1.17
CA GLY A 264 12.04 22.88 -0.23
C GLY A 264 12.69 21.64 -0.82
N LEU A 265 13.87 21.24 -0.33
CA LEU A 265 14.50 20.00 -0.76
C LEU A 265 13.82 18.79 -0.12
N LEU A 266 13.46 18.87 1.17
CA LEU A 266 12.68 17.83 1.84
C LEU A 266 11.34 17.61 1.15
N GLU A 267 10.58 18.68 0.88
CA GLU A 267 9.30 18.63 0.15
C GLU A 267 9.45 17.90 -1.19
N LYS A 268 10.46 18.28 -1.98
CA LYS A 268 10.75 17.64 -3.26
C LYS A 268 11.01 16.13 -3.12
N TYR A 269 11.74 15.69 -2.08
CA TYR A 269 12.03 14.26 -1.89
C TYR A 269 10.84 13.48 -1.34
N VAL A 270 9.99 14.10 -0.52
CA VAL A 270 8.71 13.50 -0.11
C VAL A 270 7.81 13.25 -1.31
N GLU A 271 7.68 14.24 -2.19
CA GLU A 271 6.90 14.10 -3.43
C GLU A 271 7.51 13.05 -4.37
N LYS A 272 8.84 13.07 -4.57
CA LYS A 272 9.55 12.07 -5.38
C LYS A 272 9.36 10.65 -4.82
N ALA A 273 9.35 10.49 -3.50
CA ALA A 273 9.11 9.21 -2.84
C ALA A 273 7.65 8.72 -2.97
N GLY A 274 6.73 9.53 -3.49
CA GLY A 274 5.33 9.16 -3.70
C GLY A 274 4.48 9.15 -2.43
N LEU A 275 4.97 9.75 -1.34
CA LEU A 275 4.30 9.67 -0.03
C LEU A 275 3.05 10.55 0.08
N THR A 276 2.91 11.55 -0.79
CA THR A 276 1.78 12.49 -0.85
C THR A 276 0.81 12.21 -2.00
N THR A 277 0.90 11.03 -2.62
CA THR A 277 0.03 10.63 -3.74
C THR A 277 -0.78 9.38 -3.41
N SER A 278 -2.00 9.32 -3.92
CA SER A 278 -2.85 8.12 -3.83
C SER A 278 -2.42 7.08 -4.87
N TYR A 279 -2.27 5.83 -4.43
CA TYR A 279 -2.08 4.68 -5.32
C TYR A 279 -3.43 4.03 -5.61
N ASP A 280 -3.59 3.53 -6.83
CA ASP A 280 -4.77 2.79 -7.27
C ASP A 280 -4.41 1.31 -7.37
N ILE A 281 -5.00 0.50 -6.48
CA ILE A 281 -4.80 -0.95 -6.40
C ILE A 281 -6.09 -1.59 -6.91
N ASN A 282 -6.20 -1.72 -8.24
CA ASN A 282 -7.37 -2.30 -8.91
C ASN A 282 -8.70 -1.68 -8.43
N GLY A 283 -8.78 -0.34 -8.38
CA GLY A 283 -9.97 0.40 -7.92
C GLY A 283 -9.91 0.82 -6.44
N ILE A 284 -9.07 0.18 -5.62
CA ILE A 284 -8.86 0.57 -4.22
C ILE A 284 -7.86 1.74 -4.17
N LYS A 285 -8.35 2.93 -3.84
CA LYS A 285 -7.51 4.13 -3.69
C LYS A 285 -6.91 4.24 -2.30
N THR A 286 -5.61 4.43 -2.21
CA THR A 286 -4.95 4.65 -0.92
C THR A 286 -5.13 6.09 -0.43
N ALA A 287 -5.13 6.28 0.89
CA ALA A 287 -5.06 7.59 1.50
C ALA A 287 -3.73 8.28 1.12
N GLU A 288 -3.78 9.60 0.96
CA GLU A 288 -2.60 10.42 0.68
C GLU A 288 -1.93 10.81 2.00
N GLY A 289 -0.59 10.75 2.04
CA GLY A 289 0.16 11.33 3.13
C GLY A 289 0.14 12.86 3.13
N SER A 290 0.50 13.45 4.26
CA SER A 290 0.57 14.91 4.44
C SER A 290 1.81 15.28 5.25
N PHE A 291 2.44 16.38 4.89
CA PHE A 291 3.68 16.86 5.51
C PHE A 291 3.65 18.38 5.60
N SER A 292 4.39 18.91 6.58
CA SER A 292 4.57 20.35 6.76
C SER A 292 6.07 20.68 6.74
N TYR A 293 6.43 21.78 6.06
CA TYR A 293 7.84 22.15 5.81
C TYR A 293 8.14 23.59 6.29
N PRO A 294 8.38 23.79 7.58
CA PRO A 294 8.69 25.10 8.12
C PRO A 294 10.09 25.55 7.69
N ASP A 295 10.32 26.87 7.65
CA ASP A 295 11.54 27.45 7.07
C ASP A 295 12.84 26.93 7.71
N SER A 296 12.84 26.68 9.02
CA SER A 296 13.97 26.18 9.81
C SER A 296 13.53 25.83 11.23
N GLY A 297 14.48 25.33 12.03
CA GLY A 297 14.34 25.09 13.45
C GLY A 297 13.77 23.72 13.80
N MET A 298 13.31 23.59 15.05
CA MET A 298 12.93 22.29 15.61
C MET A 298 11.87 21.56 14.80
N ASN A 299 10.87 22.27 14.27
CA ASN A 299 9.79 21.62 13.54
C ASN A 299 10.30 21.05 12.21
N LEU A 300 11.24 21.73 11.52
CA LEU A 300 11.84 21.19 10.30
C LEU A 300 12.73 19.99 10.63
N ALA A 301 13.46 20.06 11.75
CA ALA A 301 14.21 18.93 12.28
C ALA A 301 13.31 17.74 12.62
N TRP A 302 12.11 17.96 13.15
CA TRP A 302 11.10 16.93 13.39
C TRP A 302 10.52 16.35 12.10
N THR A 303 10.21 17.18 11.11
CA THR A 303 9.82 16.73 9.76
C THR A 303 10.91 15.82 9.18
N GLY A 304 12.18 16.22 9.25
CA GLY A 304 13.28 15.41 8.70
C GLY A 304 13.54 14.07 9.38
N ILE A 305 12.96 13.83 10.57
CA ILE A 305 12.99 12.53 11.24
C ILE A 305 11.67 11.76 11.14
N GLY A 306 10.65 12.30 10.45
CA GLY A 306 9.35 11.68 10.25
C GLY A 306 8.38 11.90 11.41
N GLN A 307 8.42 13.05 12.09
CA GLN A 307 7.60 13.36 13.27
C GLN A 307 6.77 14.64 13.04
N TRP A 308 6.13 15.15 14.09
CA TRP A 308 5.32 16.38 14.09
C TRP A 308 4.00 16.26 13.31
N GLU A 309 3.93 16.80 12.09
CA GLU A 309 2.71 16.80 11.25
C GLU A 309 2.81 15.81 10.08
N ASP A 310 3.89 15.03 10.04
CA ASP A 310 4.15 14.04 9.01
C ASP A 310 3.19 12.85 9.15
N MET A 311 2.46 12.56 8.08
CA MET A 311 1.51 11.46 8.01
C MET A 311 1.74 10.69 6.72
N VAL A 312 1.93 9.38 6.82
CA VAL A 312 2.21 8.50 5.68
C VAL A 312 1.24 7.34 5.67
N ASN A 313 0.75 7.00 4.47
CA ASN A 313 0.02 5.76 4.26
C ASN A 313 0.99 4.55 4.19
N PRO A 314 0.72 3.43 4.90
CA PRO A 314 1.60 2.26 4.87
C PRO A 314 1.87 1.71 3.46
N CYS A 315 0.87 1.67 2.56
CA CYS A 315 1.09 1.23 1.18
C CYS A 315 2.10 2.13 0.44
N ALA A 316 2.00 3.45 0.58
CA ALA A 316 2.97 4.37 -0.03
C ALA A 316 4.40 4.12 0.46
N LEU A 317 4.57 3.86 1.76
CA LEU A 317 5.88 3.52 2.33
C LEU A 317 6.41 2.17 1.80
N MET A 318 5.54 1.16 1.67
CA MET A 318 5.90 -0.13 1.08
C MET A 318 6.35 0.02 -0.38
N VAL A 319 5.65 0.84 -1.16
CA VAL A 319 6.04 1.16 -2.54
C VAL A 319 7.40 1.84 -2.58
N TYR A 320 7.68 2.77 -1.66
CA TYR A 320 9.01 3.39 -1.55
C TYR A 320 10.10 2.37 -1.19
N MET A 321 9.83 1.38 -0.32
CA MET A 321 10.78 0.28 -0.06
C MET A 321 11.05 -0.54 -1.33
N GLY A 322 10.01 -0.83 -2.11
CA GLY A 322 10.18 -1.49 -3.40
C GLY A 322 10.91 -0.64 -4.43
N ALA A 323 10.84 0.70 -4.36
CA ALA A 323 11.66 1.57 -5.18
C ALA A 323 13.14 1.49 -4.81
N ILE A 324 13.49 1.43 -3.52
CA ILE A 324 14.87 1.22 -3.08
C ILE A 324 15.37 -0.14 -3.59
N ALA A 325 14.59 -1.20 -3.40
CA ALA A 325 14.92 -2.54 -3.89
C ALA A 325 15.04 -2.61 -5.43
N GLY A 326 14.15 -1.90 -6.13
CA GLY A 326 14.05 -1.85 -7.59
C GLY A 326 15.03 -0.90 -8.27
N GLY A 327 16.03 -0.38 -7.57
CA GLY A 327 17.06 0.49 -8.15
C GLY A 327 16.59 1.92 -8.42
N GLY A 328 15.57 2.39 -7.70
CA GLY A 328 15.07 3.77 -7.69
C GLY A 328 13.70 3.97 -8.33
N GLU A 329 13.09 2.92 -8.88
CA GLU A 329 11.72 2.89 -9.39
C GLU A 329 10.95 1.73 -8.76
N ALA A 330 9.69 1.95 -8.40
CA ALA A 330 8.82 0.88 -7.93
C ALA A 330 7.88 0.43 -9.05
N VAL A 331 7.61 -0.87 -9.09
CA VAL A 331 6.44 -1.39 -9.78
C VAL A 331 5.19 -1.04 -8.97
N LEU A 332 4.12 -0.61 -9.63
CA LEU A 332 2.87 -0.27 -8.96
C LEU A 332 2.18 -1.53 -8.42
N PRO A 333 1.60 -1.46 -7.21
CA PRO A 333 0.94 -2.59 -6.58
C PRO A 333 -0.30 -3.06 -7.35
N ASN A 334 -0.51 -4.37 -7.38
CA ASN A 334 -1.64 -5.07 -7.98
C ASN A 334 -2.14 -6.16 -7.03
N ILE A 335 -3.45 -6.38 -6.95
CA ILE A 335 -4.06 -7.41 -6.09
C ILE A 335 -4.93 -8.42 -6.84
N VAL A 336 -5.27 -8.16 -8.11
CA VAL A 336 -6.10 -9.05 -8.93
C VAL A 336 -5.24 -9.74 -10.00
N GLU A 337 -5.31 -11.07 -10.07
CA GLU A 337 -4.67 -11.83 -11.14
C GLU A 337 -5.40 -11.59 -12.48
N PRO A 338 -4.67 -11.41 -13.61
CA PRO A 338 -5.31 -11.26 -14.92
C PRO A 338 -6.13 -12.50 -15.31
N THR A 339 -7.46 -12.37 -15.34
CA THR A 339 -8.39 -13.51 -15.52
C THR A 339 -8.64 -13.90 -16.98
N SER A 340 -8.56 -12.99 -17.96
CA SER A 340 -8.91 -13.32 -19.35
C SER A 340 -7.70 -13.72 -20.21
N PHE A 341 -7.91 -14.49 -21.29
CA PHE A 341 -6.85 -14.78 -22.28
C PHE A 341 -6.32 -13.49 -22.91
N LEU A 342 -7.15 -12.46 -23.10
CA LEU A 342 -6.73 -11.17 -23.64
C LEU A 342 -5.94 -10.34 -22.62
N ASP A 343 -6.25 -10.45 -21.32
CA ASP A 343 -5.50 -9.76 -20.27
C ASP A 343 -4.22 -10.51 -19.93
N ASN A 344 -4.23 -11.84 -19.96
CA ASN A 344 -3.02 -12.67 -19.96
C ASN A 344 -2.17 -12.43 -21.21
N LEU A 345 -2.78 -12.23 -22.38
CA LEU A 345 -2.06 -11.94 -23.62
C LEU A 345 -1.57 -10.49 -23.63
N LYS A 346 -2.28 -9.50 -23.07
CA LYS A 346 -1.75 -8.15 -22.85
C LYS A 346 -0.63 -8.14 -21.81
N ALA A 347 -0.74 -8.96 -20.76
CA ALA A 347 0.28 -9.14 -19.73
C ALA A 347 1.50 -9.93 -20.24
N ARG A 348 1.34 -10.84 -21.21
CA ARG A 348 2.41 -11.69 -21.77
C ARG A 348 2.91 -11.30 -23.16
N LEU A 349 2.21 -10.43 -23.90
CA LEU A 349 2.72 -9.90 -25.17
C LEU A 349 3.72 -8.78 -24.87
N PRO A 350 4.90 -8.80 -25.51
CA PRO A 350 5.80 -7.65 -25.52
C PRO A 350 5.25 -6.58 -26.47
N VAL A 351 4.10 -5.99 -26.12
CA VAL A 351 3.68 -4.69 -26.67
C VAL A 351 4.12 -3.68 -25.63
N PHE A 352 5.33 -3.13 -25.78
CA PHE A 352 5.85 -2.05 -24.92
C PHE A 352 5.56 -2.29 -23.43
N GLY A 353 6.19 -3.32 -22.87
CA GLY A 353 6.04 -3.70 -21.47
C GLY A 353 6.28 -2.52 -20.54
N THR A 354 5.24 -2.11 -19.84
CA THR A 354 5.37 -1.50 -18.53
C THR A 354 4.40 -2.27 -17.65
N THR A 355 4.90 -3.20 -16.82
CA THR A 355 4.46 -3.18 -15.42
C THR A 355 4.49 -1.72 -15.04
N SER A 356 3.32 -1.12 -14.76
CA SER A 356 3.25 0.33 -14.58
C SER A 356 4.23 0.67 -13.45
N ARG A 357 5.25 1.45 -13.77
CA ARG A 357 6.30 1.83 -12.83
C ARG A 357 6.05 3.27 -12.40
N THR A 358 6.48 3.58 -11.20
CA THR A 358 6.59 4.95 -10.76
C THR A 358 7.58 5.70 -11.65
N LYS A 359 7.59 7.03 -11.59
CA LYS A 359 8.76 7.78 -12.03
C LYS A 359 9.96 7.43 -11.13
N GLN A 360 11.18 7.72 -11.60
CA GLN A 360 12.39 7.63 -10.78
C GLN A 360 12.23 8.42 -9.48
N MET A 361 12.19 7.70 -8.36
CA MET A 361 12.02 8.27 -7.01
C MET A 361 13.37 8.73 -6.45
N ILE A 362 14.41 7.92 -6.64
CA ILE A 362 15.80 8.17 -6.23
C ILE A 362 16.74 7.59 -7.30
N ASP A 363 17.97 8.06 -7.41
CA ASP A 363 18.95 7.53 -8.35
C ASP A 363 19.34 6.08 -8.00
N SER A 364 19.70 5.29 -9.01
CA SER A 364 20.09 3.88 -8.81
C SER A 364 21.30 3.71 -7.87
N SER A 365 22.25 4.65 -7.90
CA SER A 365 23.38 4.67 -6.94
C SER A 365 22.92 4.98 -5.52
N THR A 366 21.93 5.86 -5.36
CA THR A 366 21.32 6.18 -4.05
C THR A 366 20.57 4.98 -3.51
N ALA A 367 19.78 4.31 -4.34
CA ALA A 367 19.08 3.07 -4.00
C ALA A 367 20.06 1.97 -3.55
N SER A 368 21.17 1.80 -4.27
CA SER A 368 22.22 0.85 -3.91
C SER A 368 22.86 1.19 -2.56
N SER A 369 23.17 2.47 -2.32
CA SER A 369 23.77 2.93 -1.06
C SER A 369 22.81 2.73 0.12
N LEU A 370 21.52 3.06 -0.04
CA LEU A 370 20.52 2.81 0.99
C LEU A 370 20.32 1.30 1.25
N THR A 371 20.36 0.47 0.20
CA THR A 371 20.29 -0.99 0.34
C THR A 371 21.42 -1.50 1.23
N GLU A 372 22.66 -1.07 1.00
CA GLU A 372 23.82 -1.46 1.81
C GLU A 372 23.69 -0.98 3.26
N MET A 373 23.28 0.28 3.48
CA MET A 373 23.06 0.79 4.82
C MET A 373 21.93 0.05 5.55
N MET A 374 20.83 -0.26 4.87
CA MET A 374 19.69 -1.00 5.44
C MET A 374 20.06 -2.44 5.78
N ALA A 375 20.90 -3.10 4.97
CA ALA A 375 21.47 -4.41 5.30
C ALA A 375 22.39 -4.32 6.53
N ASN A 376 23.25 -3.30 6.59
CA ASN A 376 24.13 -3.07 7.75
C ASN A 376 23.32 -2.84 9.05
N ASN A 377 22.20 -2.12 8.99
CA ASN A 377 21.33 -1.93 10.17
C ASN A 377 20.87 -3.28 10.76
N VAL A 378 20.51 -4.23 9.90
CA VAL A 378 20.05 -5.57 10.33
C VAL A 378 21.17 -6.31 11.04
N VAL A 379 22.37 -6.31 10.46
CA VAL A 379 23.53 -7.03 11.00
C VAL A 379 24.07 -6.37 12.27
N SER A 380 24.22 -5.05 12.27
CA SER A 380 25.00 -4.32 13.28
C SER A 380 24.16 -3.80 14.45
N HIS A 381 22.84 -3.63 14.27
CA HIS A 381 21.99 -3.02 15.30
C HIS A 381 20.76 -3.87 15.66
N TYR A 382 20.12 -4.51 14.69
CA TYR A 382 18.91 -5.29 14.94
C TYR A 382 19.18 -6.76 15.33
N GLY A 383 20.38 -7.27 15.05
CA GLY A 383 20.79 -8.65 15.34
C GLY A 383 20.24 -9.63 14.31
N SER A 384 21.13 -10.18 13.47
CA SER A 384 20.76 -11.15 12.43
C SER A 384 20.15 -12.44 13.00
N GLU A 385 20.46 -12.77 14.26
CA GLU A 385 19.87 -13.88 14.99
C GLU A 385 18.35 -13.74 15.20
N ASN A 386 17.82 -12.52 15.16
CA ASN A 386 16.38 -12.27 15.24
C ASN A 386 15.65 -12.56 13.92
N PHE A 387 16.39 -12.74 12.81
CA PHE A 387 15.86 -12.98 11.47
C PHE A 387 16.53 -14.21 10.82
N PRO A 388 16.44 -15.40 11.43
CA PRO A 388 17.23 -16.56 11.02
C PRO A 388 16.88 -17.03 9.60
N GLY A 389 17.85 -17.08 8.69
CA GLY A 389 17.60 -17.50 7.30
C GLY A 389 17.05 -16.40 6.38
N LEU A 390 16.94 -15.16 6.88
CA LEU A 390 16.65 -13.97 6.07
C LEU A 390 17.93 -13.15 5.86
N ASP A 391 18.99 -13.79 5.37
CA ASP A 391 20.31 -13.15 5.22
C ASP A 391 20.31 -11.97 4.24
N SER A 392 19.31 -11.89 3.36
CA SER A 392 19.13 -10.80 2.39
C SER A 392 18.26 -9.64 2.91
N LEU A 393 17.84 -9.68 4.18
CA LEU A 393 16.97 -8.66 4.76
C LEU A 393 17.66 -7.29 4.83
N CYS A 394 17.03 -6.31 4.19
CA CYS A 394 17.38 -4.89 4.27
C CYS A 394 16.22 -4.16 4.94
N ALA A 395 16.43 -3.54 6.11
CA ALA A 395 15.32 -2.95 6.85
C ALA A 395 15.66 -1.68 7.65
N LYS A 396 14.60 -0.96 8.00
CA LYS A 396 14.63 0.16 8.94
C LYS A 396 13.50 0.05 9.95
N THR A 397 13.86 0.16 11.23
CA THR A 397 12.88 0.34 12.31
C THR A 397 12.39 1.78 12.37
N GLY A 398 11.16 1.97 12.82
CA GLY A 398 10.62 3.27 13.21
C GLY A 398 9.92 3.21 14.54
N THR A 399 10.09 4.26 15.32
CA THR A 399 9.34 4.51 16.55
C THR A 399 8.73 5.89 16.38
N ALA A 400 7.41 5.98 16.27
CA ALA A 400 6.71 7.24 16.11
C ALA A 400 5.98 7.59 17.40
N GLU A 401 6.26 8.77 17.94
CA GLU A 401 5.75 9.15 19.25
C GLU A 401 4.28 9.53 19.12
N VAL A 402 3.46 9.01 20.03
CA VAL A 402 2.04 9.33 20.11
C VAL A 402 1.80 10.20 21.34
N GLY A 403 0.99 11.24 21.18
CA GLY A 403 0.59 12.09 22.30
C GLY A 403 -0.17 11.33 23.38
N ASN A 404 -0.45 12.02 24.49
CA ASN A 404 -1.28 11.52 25.60
C ASN A 404 -0.70 10.33 26.40
N GLY A 405 0.62 10.17 26.41
CA GLY A 405 1.29 9.14 27.23
C GLY A 405 1.04 7.71 26.76
N LYS A 406 0.59 7.53 25.51
CA LYS A 406 0.52 6.22 24.87
C LYS A 406 1.92 5.75 24.46
N SER A 407 2.12 4.44 24.42
CA SER A 407 3.32 3.86 23.81
C SER A 407 3.41 4.26 22.34
N PRO A 408 4.61 4.47 21.78
CA PRO A 408 4.80 4.85 20.39
C PRO A 408 4.29 3.78 19.41
N HIS A 409 3.96 4.20 18.18
CA HIS A 409 3.74 3.27 17.07
C HIS A 409 5.07 2.63 16.67
N SER A 410 5.03 1.31 16.48
CA SER A 410 6.17 0.49 16.10
C SER A 410 6.12 0.21 14.60
N TRP A 411 7.13 0.66 13.87
CA TRP A 411 7.31 0.41 12.44
C TRP A 411 8.49 -0.51 12.16
N PHE A 412 8.34 -1.33 11.12
CA PHE A 412 9.43 -2.04 10.49
C PHE A 412 9.16 -2.14 9.00
N ALA A 413 10.01 -1.54 8.18
CA ALA A 413 9.84 -1.49 6.73
C ALA A 413 11.15 -1.89 6.04
N GLY A 414 11.05 -2.53 4.89
CA GLY A 414 12.22 -3.03 4.20
C GLY A 414 11.90 -3.92 3.02
N PHE A 415 12.89 -4.70 2.62
CA PHE A 415 12.77 -5.67 1.54
C PHE A 415 13.80 -6.79 1.68
N LEU A 416 13.57 -7.90 0.99
CA LEU A 416 14.55 -8.95 0.80
C LEU A 416 15.32 -8.67 -0.49
N ASN A 417 16.64 -8.47 -0.38
CA ASN A 417 17.53 -8.33 -1.54
C ASN A 417 17.90 -9.70 -2.10
N ASP A 418 16.89 -10.49 -2.46
CA ASP A 418 17.01 -11.83 -3.02
C ASP A 418 16.08 -11.95 -4.24
N PRO A 419 16.62 -12.10 -5.46
CA PRO A 419 15.81 -12.27 -6.67
C PRO A 419 14.86 -13.48 -6.65
N SER A 420 15.12 -14.47 -5.79
CA SER A 420 14.21 -15.62 -5.63
C SER A 420 13.00 -15.28 -4.77
N ASN A 421 13.11 -14.25 -3.94
CA ASN A 421 12.09 -13.77 -3.01
C ASN A 421 12.05 -12.23 -3.03
N PRO A 422 11.72 -11.59 -4.17
CA PRO A 422 11.84 -10.15 -4.34
C PRO A 422 10.69 -9.39 -3.66
N TYR A 423 10.66 -9.43 -2.32
CA TYR A 423 9.56 -8.91 -1.52
C TYR A 423 9.94 -7.65 -0.77
N ALA A 424 9.16 -6.60 -0.96
CA ALA A 424 9.18 -5.40 -0.14
C ALA A 424 7.98 -5.40 0.80
N PHE A 425 8.17 -4.87 2.00
CA PHE A 425 7.18 -4.99 3.07
C PHE A 425 7.14 -3.74 3.94
N VAL A 426 6.02 -3.61 4.64
CA VAL A 426 5.82 -2.65 5.72
C VAL A 426 5.01 -3.31 6.83
N VAL A 427 5.41 -3.07 8.07
CA VAL A 427 4.68 -3.47 9.26
C VAL A 427 4.52 -2.27 10.17
N LEU A 428 3.30 -2.07 10.64
CA LEU A 428 2.93 -1.09 11.64
C LEU A 428 2.17 -1.80 12.76
N VAL A 429 2.63 -1.65 14.00
CA VAL A 429 1.91 -2.06 15.21
C VAL A 429 1.62 -0.81 16.04
N GLU A 430 0.35 -0.49 16.20
CA GLU A 430 -0.07 0.68 16.93
C GLU A 430 0.23 0.55 18.42
N ASN A 431 0.81 1.59 19.02
CA ASN A 431 1.21 1.60 20.42
C ASN A 431 2.07 0.38 20.83
N GLY A 432 2.78 -0.21 19.85
CA GLY A 432 3.60 -1.41 20.03
C GLY A 432 4.91 -1.17 20.79
N GLY A 433 5.29 0.09 21.03
CA GLY A 433 6.56 0.42 21.67
C GLY A 433 7.70 0.43 20.66
N TYR A 434 8.85 -0.13 21.04
CA TYR A 434 10.05 -0.16 20.21
C TYR A 434 9.86 -1.01 18.94
N GLY A 435 10.27 -0.44 17.80
CA GLY A 435 10.02 -0.97 16.45
C GLY A 435 10.34 -2.45 16.24
N ILE A 436 11.45 -2.93 16.79
CA ILE A 436 11.94 -4.30 16.56
C ILE A 436 11.13 -5.36 17.34
N ASP A 437 10.76 -5.07 18.58
CA ASP A 437 10.09 -6.04 19.46
C ASP A 437 8.68 -6.37 18.98
N ALA A 438 7.99 -5.37 18.43
CA ALA A 438 6.64 -5.53 17.93
C ALA A 438 6.60 -5.74 16.42
N ALA A 439 6.94 -4.74 15.61
CA ALA A 439 6.82 -4.81 14.16
C ALA A 439 7.91 -5.69 13.52
N GLY A 440 9.14 -5.69 14.05
CA GLY A 440 10.21 -6.58 13.60
C GLY A 440 9.86 -8.06 13.81
N SER A 441 9.31 -8.41 14.97
CA SER A 441 8.84 -9.78 15.26
C SER A 441 7.72 -10.24 14.33
N VAL A 442 6.77 -9.36 14.01
CA VAL A 442 5.69 -9.64 13.03
C VAL A 442 6.28 -9.86 11.64
N ALA A 443 7.17 -8.96 11.19
CA ALA A 443 7.81 -9.08 9.89
C ALA A 443 8.61 -10.38 9.77
N ASN A 444 9.38 -10.76 10.80
CA ASN A 444 10.11 -12.02 10.78
C ASN A 444 9.17 -13.20 10.57
N GLN A 445 8.12 -13.35 11.37
CA GLN A 445 7.18 -14.48 11.25
C GLN A 445 6.58 -14.59 9.84
N VAL A 446 6.21 -13.46 9.24
CA VAL A 446 5.57 -13.43 7.91
C VAL A 446 6.58 -13.68 6.80
N LEU A 447 7.76 -13.05 6.84
CA LEU A 447 8.81 -13.28 5.84
C LEU A 447 9.31 -14.73 5.89
N GLN A 448 9.42 -15.34 7.07
CA GLN A 448 9.72 -16.77 7.22
C GLN A 448 8.68 -17.64 6.53
N ALA A 449 7.39 -17.34 6.71
CA ALA A 449 6.32 -18.09 6.05
C ALA A 449 6.41 -17.94 4.51
N ILE A 450 6.79 -16.77 4.02
CA ILE A 450 6.93 -16.50 2.58
C ILE A 450 8.10 -17.26 1.97
N VAL A 451 9.30 -17.20 2.57
CA VAL A 451 10.51 -17.82 1.99
C VAL A 451 10.51 -19.35 2.09
N ASN A 452 9.68 -19.92 2.96
CA ASN A 452 9.54 -21.38 3.14
C ASN A 452 8.35 -21.99 2.37
N ARG A 453 7.67 -21.22 1.51
CA ARG A 453 6.48 -21.66 0.78
C ARG A 453 6.76 -22.68 -0.32
#